data_AF-A0A7S1CPD8-F1
#
_entry.id   AF-A0A7S1CPD8-F1
#
_cell.length_a   1.000
_cell.length_b   1.000
_cell.length_c   1.000
_cell.angle_alpha   90.00
_cell.angle_beta   90.00
_cell.angle_gamma   90.00
#
_symmetry.space_group_name_H-M   'P 1'
#
loop_
_entity.id
_entity.type
_entity.pdbx_description
1 polymer ?
#
loop_
_entity_poly.entity_id
_entity_poly.type
_entity_poly.pdbx_seq_one_letter_code
_entity_poly.pdbx_strand_id
1 'polypeptide(L)'
;MAHADALQGNLWKLKSKMPKVGSAWNLRYFVVETRHCDGDSGRKKAVFAYYADKNAAKNPKKCKGFIELDHVVDVRPIYGPGSDEPRFGRPEEIDAAKLNMVRGIATAFEVDNDADAGKYFVLQAENKGDMAKWVAGLRIVCGLPMGDAEWPKFAGAEPRCLRGRSFG
;
A
#
# COMPACT_ATOMS: atom_id res chain seq x y z
N MET A 1 -17.48 0.55 -22.32
CA MET A 1 -16.51 1.30 -21.49
C MET A 1 -16.24 0.46 -20.24
N ALA A 2 -15.16 -0.34 -20.24
CA ALA A 2 -14.79 -1.14 -19.08
C ALA A 2 -13.82 -0.33 -18.21
N HIS A 3 -14.23 -0.07 -16.97
CA HIS A 3 -13.40 0.47 -15.92
C HIS A 3 -12.17 -0.44 -15.76
N ALA A 4 -10.97 0.12 -15.67
CA ALA A 4 -9.89 -0.64 -15.05
C ALA A 4 -10.39 -0.95 -13.63
N ASP A 5 -10.49 -2.22 -13.27
CA ASP A 5 -10.77 -2.60 -11.89
C ASP A 5 -9.62 -2.04 -11.05
N ALA A 6 -9.86 -0.87 -10.45
CA ALA A 6 -8.88 -0.16 -9.65
C ALA A 6 -8.37 -1.11 -8.57
N LEU A 7 -7.05 -1.13 -8.33
CA LEU A 7 -6.48 -1.94 -7.25
C LEU A 7 -7.15 -1.52 -5.92
N GLN A 8 -8.05 -2.37 -5.44
CA GLN A 8 -8.93 -2.08 -4.31
C GLN A 8 -9.25 -3.34 -3.53
N GLY A 9 -9.47 -3.22 -2.23
CA GLY A 9 -9.77 -4.36 -1.39
C GLY A 9 -9.54 -4.10 0.09
N ASN A 10 -9.90 -5.09 0.91
CA ASN A 10 -9.66 -5.02 2.33
C ASN A 10 -8.20 -5.40 2.64
N LEU A 11 -7.56 -4.60 3.47
CA LEU A 11 -6.25 -4.90 4.05
C LEU A 11 -6.27 -4.58 5.53
N TRP A 12 -5.53 -5.35 6.32
CA TRP A 12 -5.24 -5.02 7.70
C TRP A 12 -4.12 -3.99 7.73
N LYS A 13 -4.40 -2.80 8.26
CA LYS A 13 -3.42 -1.72 8.43
C LYS A 13 -2.90 -1.71 9.86
N LEU A 14 -1.58 -1.71 10.03
CA LEU A 14 -0.97 -1.51 11.34
C LEU A 14 -1.23 -0.09 11.84
N LYS A 15 -1.64 0.03 13.11
CA LYS A 15 -1.85 1.32 13.79
C LYS A 15 -0.52 2.04 13.99
N SER A 16 -0.52 3.36 13.81
CA SER A 16 0.67 4.19 14.05
C SER A 16 1.06 4.21 15.52
N LYS A 17 0.11 4.12 16.45
CA LYS A 17 0.36 4.00 17.90
C LYS A 17 -0.05 2.63 18.39
N MET A 18 0.80 2.01 19.20
CA MET A 18 0.50 0.73 19.84
C MET A 18 -0.66 0.92 20.84
N PRO A 19 -1.75 0.14 20.70
CA PRO A 19 -2.84 0.22 21.66
C PRO A 19 -2.42 -0.43 22.99
N LYS A 20 -2.83 0.15 24.13
CA LYS A 20 -2.64 -0.48 25.44
C LYS A 20 -3.49 -1.75 25.63
N VAL A 21 -4.63 -1.82 24.92
CA VAL A 21 -5.58 -2.94 24.95
C VAL A 21 -6.17 -3.12 23.53
N GLY A 22 -6.29 -4.36 23.06
CA GLY A 22 -6.88 -4.71 21.76
C GLY A 22 -5.87 -4.89 20.61
N SER A 23 -6.36 -5.14 19.40
CA SER A 23 -5.51 -5.45 18.24
C SER A 23 -4.72 -4.23 17.74
N ALA A 24 -3.44 -4.43 17.41
CA ALA A 24 -2.59 -3.45 16.74
C ALA A 24 -2.99 -3.20 15.27
N TRP A 25 -3.86 -4.05 14.71
CA TRP A 25 -4.30 -4.00 13.32
C TRP A 25 -5.72 -3.46 13.19
N ASN A 26 -5.99 -2.80 12.06
CA ASN A 26 -7.29 -2.28 11.69
C ASN A 26 -7.64 -2.75 10.27
N LEU A 27 -8.73 -3.48 10.10
CA LEU A 27 -9.25 -3.77 8.76
C LEU A 27 -9.74 -2.47 8.12
N ARG A 28 -9.26 -2.18 6.91
CA ARG A 28 -9.60 -0.98 6.14
C ARG A 28 -9.78 -1.34 4.68
N TYR A 29 -10.60 -0.57 3.99
CA TYR A 29 -10.76 -0.71 2.54
C TYR A 29 -9.81 0.25 1.84
N PHE A 30 -8.85 -0.30 1.11
CA PHE A 30 -7.87 0.43 0.32
C PHE A 30 -8.31 0.52 -1.12
N VAL A 31 -7.93 1.62 -1.77
CA VAL A 31 -8.19 1.85 -3.20
C VAL A 31 -7.13 2.77 -3.78
N VAL A 32 -6.70 2.47 -5.00
CA VAL A 32 -5.98 3.42 -5.86
C VAL A 32 -7.00 4.29 -6.58
N GLU A 33 -6.96 5.60 -6.34
CA GLU A 33 -7.90 6.56 -6.91
C GLU A 33 -7.22 7.86 -7.30
N THR A 34 -7.93 8.72 -8.05
CA THR A 34 -7.46 10.08 -8.34
C THR A 34 -8.17 11.07 -7.43
N ARG A 35 -7.43 11.97 -6.81
CA ARG A 35 -7.95 13.01 -5.91
C ARG A 35 -7.43 14.38 -6.28
N HIS A 36 -8.25 15.40 -6.01
CA HIS A 36 -7.74 16.76 -5.89
C HIS A 36 -6.99 16.84 -4.56
N CYS A 37 -5.70 17.16 -4.63
CA CYS A 37 -4.88 17.43 -3.45
C CYS A 37 -4.79 18.95 -3.31
N ASP A 38 -5.13 19.46 -2.14
CA ASP A 38 -5.17 20.89 -1.89
C ASP A 38 -3.73 21.47 -1.95
N GLY A 39 -3.54 22.53 -2.74
CA GLY A 39 -2.25 23.24 -2.85
C GLY A 39 -1.70 23.38 -4.28
N ASP A 40 -2.01 22.45 -5.19
CA ASP A 40 -1.47 22.45 -6.55
C ASP A 40 -2.58 22.58 -7.62
N SER A 41 -2.86 23.83 -8.03
CA SER A 41 -3.42 24.22 -9.34
C SER A 41 -4.58 23.39 -9.92
N GLY A 42 -5.46 22.80 -9.11
CA GLY A 42 -6.55 21.94 -9.57
C GLY A 42 -6.13 20.61 -10.21
N ARG A 43 -4.85 20.24 -10.14
CA ARG A 43 -4.36 18.96 -10.69
C ARG A 43 -4.84 17.79 -9.84
N LYS A 44 -5.29 16.74 -10.51
CA LYS A 44 -5.62 15.46 -9.87
C LYS A 44 -4.33 14.66 -9.71
N LYS A 45 -4.07 14.17 -8.50
CA LYS A 45 -2.98 13.24 -8.21
C LYS A 45 -3.54 11.84 -8.00
N ALA A 46 -2.77 10.83 -8.37
CA ALA A 46 -3.08 9.44 -8.08
C ALA A 46 -2.61 9.13 -6.65
N VAL A 47 -3.49 8.55 -5.84
CA VAL A 47 -3.22 8.26 -4.44
C VAL A 47 -3.56 6.81 -4.11
N PHE A 48 -2.87 6.28 -3.10
CA PHE A 48 -3.26 5.06 -2.42
C PHE A 48 -3.95 5.41 -1.11
N ALA A 49 -5.28 5.38 -1.13
CA ALA A 49 -6.14 5.85 -0.05
C ALA A 49 -6.77 4.70 0.73
N TYR A 50 -7.15 4.96 1.98
CA TYR A 50 -7.92 4.01 2.78
C TYR A 50 -9.11 4.63 3.49
N TYR A 51 -10.14 3.79 3.64
CA TYR A 51 -11.43 4.10 4.21
C TYR A 51 -11.77 3.12 5.34
N ALA A 52 -12.79 3.46 6.13
CA ALA A 52 -13.28 2.55 7.17
C ALA A 52 -13.72 1.20 6.58
N ASP A 53 -14.42 1.24 5.43
CA ASP A 53 -14.96 0.10 4.71
C ASP A 53 -15.28 0.46 3.24
N LYS A 54 -15.74 -0.54 2.47
CA LYS A 54 -16.10 -0.39 1.04
C LYS A 54 -17.24 0.60 0.79
N ASN A 55 -18.19 0.75 1.72
CA ASN A 55 -19.28 1.71 1.57
C ASN A 55 -18.80 3.14 1.81
N ALA A 56 -17.90 3.34 2.78
CA ALA A 56 -17.25 4.63 3.01
C ALA A 56 -16.42 5.09 1.80
N ALA A 57 -15.79 4.15 1.08
CA ALA A 57 -15.01 4.44 -0.13
C ALA A 57 -15.83 5.04 -1.29
N LYS A 58 -17.16 4.90 -1.27
CA LYS A 58 -18.04 5.56 -2.26
C LYS A 58 -18.07 7.09 -2.10
N ASN A 59 -17.57 7.63 -0.99
CA ASN A 59 -17.51 9.06 -0.73
C ASN A 59 -16.08 9.49 -0.38
N PRO A 60 -15.37 10.19 -1.29
CA PRO A 60 -13.99 10.61 -1.06
C PRO A 60 -13.77 11.40 0.23
N LYS A 61 -14.78 12.15 0.71
CA LYS A 61 -14.70 12.92 1.97
C LYS A 61 -14.57 12.05 3.22
N LYS A 62 -14.86 10.75 3.14
CA LYS A 62 -14.72 9.79 4.25
C LYS A 62 -13.34 9.13 4.33
N CYS A 63 -12.40 9.55 3.49
CA CYS A 63 -11.03 9.07 3.51
C CYS A 63 -10.40 9.25 4.89
N LYS A 64 -9.73 8.21 5.38
CA LYS A 64 -9.06 8.21 6.69
C LYS A 64 -7.56 8.54 6.57
N GLY A 65 -7.02 8.44 5.37
CA GLY A 65 -5.64 8.80 5.05
C GLY A 65 -5.27 8.25 3.68
N PHE A 66 -4.19 8.77 3.13
CA PHE A 66 -3.65 8.36 1.84
C PHE A 66 -2.17 8.65 1.77
N ILE A 67 -1.51 8.03 0.79
CA ILE A 67 -0.19 8.41 0.30
C ILE A 67 -0.31 8.75 -1.19
N GLU A 68 0.42 9.76 -1.64
CA GLU A 68 0.49 10.08 -3.06
C GLU A 68 1.44 9.08 -3.75
N LEU A 69 1.02 8.54 -4.89
CA LEU A 69 1.71 7.43 -5.55
C LEU A 69 3.03 7.84 -6.21
N ASP A 70 3.18 9.12 -6.55
CA ASP A 70 4.41 9.74 -7.05
C ASP A 70 5.52 9.83 -5.99
N HIS A 71 5.14 9.75 -4.71
CA HIS A 71 6.06 9.75 -3.57
C HIS A 71 6.34 8.36 -3.02
N VAL A 72 5.80 7.30 -3.64
CA VAL A 72 6.08 5.92 -3.22
C VAL A 72 7.41 5.48 -3.82
N VAL A 73 8.37 5.15 -2.95
CA VAL A 73 9.74 4.78 -3.36
C VAL A 73 10.00 3.28 -3.30
N ASP A 74 9.25 2.53 -2.49
CA ASP A 74 9.32 1.08 -2.46
C ASP A 74 8.01 0.45 -1.98
N VAL A 75 7.75 -0.77 -2.45
CA VAL A 75 6.66 -1.61 -2.00
C VAL A 75 7.15 -3.04 -1.96
N ARG A 76 7.22 -3.65 -0.78
CA ARG A 76 7.82 -4.99 -0.64
C ARG A 76 7.21 -5.82 0.47
N PRO A 77 7.22 -7.16 0.35
CA PRO A 77 6.82 -8.05 1.43
C PRO A 77 7.78 -7.91 2.62
N ILE A 78 7.24 -8.11 3.81
CA ILE A 78 8.04 -8.19 5.04
C ILE A 78 8.30 -9.67 5.29
N TYR A 79 9.43 -10.15 4.79
CA TYR A 79 9.84 -11.53 5.01
C TYR A 79 10.40 -11.68 6.44
N GLY A 80 10.37 -12.92 6.95
CA GLY A 80 10.58 -13.24 8.36
C GLY A 80 12.00 -12.97 8.88
N PRO A 81 12.32 -13.43 10.11
CA PRO A 81 13.61 -13.16 10.74
C PRO A 81 14.76 -13.66 9.86
N GLY A 82 15.51 -12.72 9.26
CA GLY A 82 16.64 -13.00 8.38
C GLY A 82 16.56 -12.37 6.98
N SER A 83 15.40 -11.86 6.54
CA SER A 83 15.42 -10.95 5.39
C SER A 83 15.91 -9.59 5.86
N ASP A 84 16.90 -9.03 5.16
CA ASP A 84 17.48 -7.71 5.44
C ASP A 84 16.39 -6.74 5.90
N GLU A 85 16.60 -6.21 7.10
CA GLU A 85 15.59 -5.66 8.00
C GLU A 85 14.50 -4.85 7.29
N PRO A 86 13.24 -4.87 7.78
CA PRO A 86 12.27 -3.93 7.28
C PRO A 86 12.85 -2.54 7.53
N ARG A 87 13.01 -1.77 6.44
CA ARG A 87 13.59 -0.43 6.42
C ARG A 87 12.49 0.46 6.91
N PHE A 88 12.25 0.35 8.20
CA PHE A 88 11.38 1.26 8.92
C PHE A 88 11.98 2.64 8.72
N GLY A 89 11.35 3.44 7.85
CA GLY A 89 11.87 4.63 7.18
C GLY A 89 12.35 5.80 8.03
N ARG A 90 12.58 5.60 9.33
CA ARG A 90 13.58 6.28 10.19
C ARG A 90 13.60 5.53 11.54
N PRO A 91 14.79 5.13 12.05
CA PRO A 91 14.93 4.21 13.19
C PRO A 91 14.43 4.72 14.56
N GLU A 92 13.99 5.98 14.69
CA GLU A 92 13.67 6.55 16.01
C GLU A 92 12.22 6.28 16.49
N GLU A 93 11.28 5.88 15.62
CA GLU A 93 9.85 5.83 15.98
C GLU A 93 9.15 4.47 15.83
N ILE A 94 9.80 3.47 15.22
CA ILE A 94 9.19 2.15 15.06
C ILE A 94 9.63 1.24 16.19
N ASP A 95 8.82 1.28 17.24
CA ASP A 95 8.89 0.41 18.41
C ASP A 95 9.25 -1.03 18.02
N ALA A 96 10.32 -1.56 18.63
CA ALA A 96 10.78 -2.94 18.44
C ALA A 96 9.65 -3.97 18.61
N ALA A 97 8.60 -3.63 19.35
CA ALA A 97 7.39 -4.44 19.45
C ALA A 97 6.65 -4.59 18.10
N LYS A 98 6.54 -3.54 17.29
CA LYS A 98 5.91 -3.59 15.95
C LYS A 98 6.72 -4.44 15.00
N LEU A 99 8.04 -4.27 15.01
CA LEU A 99 9.00 -5.09 14.30
C LEU A 99 8.76 -6.59 14.57
N ASN A 100 8.70 -6.97 15.85
CA ASN A 100 8.49 -8.36 16.25
C ASN A 100 7.10 -8.91 15.87
N MET A 101 6.06 -8.08 15.90
CA MET A 101 4.71 -8.50 15.49
C MET A 101 4.60 -8.80 14.00
N VAL A 102 5.30 -8.04 13.16
CA VAL A 102 5.17 -8.17 11.70
C VAL A 102 6.07 -9.27 11.14
N ARG A 103 7.24 -9.52 11.77
CA ARG A 103 8.21 -10.56 11.37
C ARG A 103 7.65 -11.99 11.34
N GLY A 104 6.49 -12.26 11.97
CA GLY A 104 5.82 -13.56 11.93
C GLY A 104 4.69 -13.69 10.89
N ILE A 105 4.35 -12.61 10.18
CA ILE A 105 3.17 -12.56 9.33
C ILE A 105 3.58 -12.70 7.87
N ALA A 106 3.44 -13.91 7.33
CA ALA A 106 3.84 -14.24 5.96
C ALA A 106 3.04 -13.53 4.85
N THR A 107 2.02 -12.75 5.20
CA THR A 107 1.16 -11.99 4.29
C THR A 107 1.30 -10.47 4.48
N ALA A 108 2.30 -10.04 5.25
CA ALA A 108 2.58 -8.64 5.50
C ALA A 108 3.51 -8.02 4.45
N PHE A 109 3.29 -6.74 4.15
CA PHE A 109 4.08 -5.95 3.23
C PHE A 109 4.09 -4.49 3.66
N GLU A 110 5.07 -3.73 3.19
CA GLU A 110 5.20 -2.31 3.44
C GLU A 110 5.11 -1.50 2.15
N VAL A 111 4.67 -0.25 2.31
CA VAL A 111 4.69 0.79 1.29
C VAL A 111 5.41 1.99 1.89
N ASP A 112 6.55 2.33 1.29
CA ASP A 112 7.44 3.40 1.74
C ASP A 112 7.27 4.68 0.92
N ASN A 113 7.36 5.83 1.58
CA ASN A 113 7.10 7.14 0.99
C ASN A 113 8.23 8.13 1.36
N ASP A 114 8.75 8.85 0.37
CA ASP A 114 9.90 9.77 0.56
C ASP A 114 9.53 11.21 0.95
N ALA A 115 8.35 11.67 0.54
CA ALA A 115 7.93 13.06 0.71
C ALA A 115 7.64 13.43 2.17
N ASP A 116 7.19 12.46 2.96
CA ASP A 116 6.92 12.64 4.38
C ASP A 116 7.65 11.56 5.17
N ALA A 117 8.66 11.98 5.93
CA ALA A 117 9.50 11.18 6.83
C ALA A 117 8.78 10.24 7.84
N GLY A 118 7.45 10.18 7.83
CA GLY A 118 6.63 9.32 8.68
C GLY A 118 5.37 8.75 8.03
N LYS A 119 5.12 8.94 6.73
CA LYS A 119 3.93 8.35 6.06
C LYS A 119 4.26 7.01 5.41
N TYR A 120 4.48 6.01 6.26
CA TYR A 120 4.67 4.63 5.86
C TYR A 120 3.40 3.81 6.12
N PHE A 121 3.10 2.82 5.28
CA PHE A 121 2.07 1.83 5.57
C PHE A 121 2.68 0.44 5.76
N VAL A 122 2.37 -0.19 6.90
CA VAL A 122 2.54 -1.63 7.10
C VAL A 122 1.17 -2.28 7.00
N LEU A 123 1.04 -3.20 6.06
CA LEU A 123 -0.21 -3.81 5.63
C LEU A 123 -0.11 -5.32 5.70
N GLN A 124 -1.23 -5.97 5.93
CA GLN A 124 -1.36 -7.41 5.89
C GLN A 124 -2.54 -7.77 4.96
N ALA A 125 -2.26 -8.61 3.98
CA ALA A 125 -3.27 -9.20 3.12
C ALA A 125 -3.87 -10.48 3.73
N GLU A 126 -5.02 -10.89 3.22
CA GLU A 126 -5.73 -12.10 3.67
C GLU A 126 -4.91 -13.38 3.44
N ASN A 127 -4.23 -13.46 2.30
CA ASN A 127 -3.40 -14.61 1.92
C ASN A 127 -2.19 -14.17 1.09
N LYS A 128 -1.27 -15.10 0.82
CA LYS A 128 -0.04 -14.83 0.05
C LYS A 128 -0.31 -14.39 -1.38
N GLY A 129 -1.34 -14.96 -2.02
CA GLY A 129 -1.72 -14.59 -3.39
C GLY A 129 -2.19 -13.15 -3.46
N ASP A 130 -3.01 -12.71 -2.52
CA ASP A 130 -3.47 -11.32 -2.45
C ASP A 130 -2.35 -10.36 -2.07
N MET A 131 -1.44 -10.74 -1.16
CA MET A 131 -0.24 -9.96 -0.89
C MET A 131 0.58 -9.75 -2.16
N ALA A 132 0.83 -10.82 -2.94
CA ALA A 132 1.58 -10.73 -4.19
C ALA A 132 0.88 -9.81 -5.20
N LYS A 133 -0.46 -9.90 -5.35
CA LYS A 133 -1.24 -8.98 -6.19
C LYS A 133 -1.10 -7.53 -5.76
N TRP A 134 -1.16 -7.25 -4.45
CA TRP A 134 -1.04 -5.89 -3.92
C TRP A 134 0.36 -5.32 -4.13
N VAL A 135 1.40 -6.07 -3.78
CA VAL A 135 2.80 -5.64 -3.96
C VAL A 135 3.07 -5.36 -5.43
N ALA A 136 2.77 -6.33 -6.29
CA ALA A 136 2.99 -6.20 -7.72
C ALA A 136 2.16 -5.05 -8.33
N GLY A 137 0.88 -4.97 -7.97
CA GLY A 137 -0.02 -3.94 -8.49
C GLY A 137 0.41 -2.52 -8.10
N LEU A 138 0.85 -2.33 -6.85
CA LEU A 138 1.35 -1.03 -6.40
C LEU A 138 2.70 -0.70 -7.03
N ARG A 139 3.65 -1.64 -7.13
CA ARG A 139 4.93 -1.41 -7.83
C ARG A 139 4.69 -0.96 -9.27
N ILE A 140 3.80 -1.65 -9.97
CA ILE A 140 3.35 -1.27 -11.31
C ILE A 140 2.79 0.16 -11.35
N VAL A 141 1.82 0.46 -10.48
CA VAL A 141 1.14 1.76 -10.48
C VAL A 141 2.11 2.91 -10.18
N CYS A 142 3.12 2.66 -9.35
CA CYS A 142 4.16 3.63 -8.99
C CYS A 142 5.32 3.67 -10.01
N GLY A 143 5.35 2.77 -11.01
CA GLY A 143 6.45 2.66 -11.96
C GLY A 143 7.76 2.13 -11.34
N LEU A 144 7.66 1.38 -10.24
CA LEU A 144 8.79 0.76 -9.56
C LEU A 144 9.19 -0.55 -10.27
N PRO A 145 10.49 -0.92 -10.25
CA PRO A 145 10.93 -2.19 -10.81
C PRO A 145 10.24 -3.34 -10.07
N MET A 146 9.80 -4.38 -10.76
CA MET A 146 9.08 -5.51 -10.13
C MET A 146 9.95 -6.36 -9.19
N GLY A 147 11.28 -6.27 -9.32
CA GLY A 147 12.22 -7.16 -8.61
C GLY A 147 11.96 -8.63 -8.97
N ASP A 148 12.18 -9.53 -8.02
CA ASP A 148 11.95 -10.99 -8.19
C ASP A 148 10.48 -11.41 -7.99
N ALA A 149 9.56 -10.45 -7.81
CA ALA A 149 8.15 -10.76 -7.58
C ALA A 149 7.45 -11.14 -8.89
N GLU A 150 7.23 -12.44 -9.11
CA GLU A 150 6.41 -12.92 -10.23
C GLU A 150 4.96 -12.43 -10.09
N TRP A 151 4.43 -11.79 -11.15
CA TRP A 151 3.01 -11.47 -11.25
C TRP A 151 2.19 -12.76 -11.21
N PRO A 152 1.14 -12.88 -10.37
CA PRO A 152 0.26 -14.04 -10.42
C PRO A 152 -0.39 -14.10 -11.81
N LYS A 153 -0.11 -15.16 -12.58
CA LYS A 153 -0.71 -15.39 -13.92
C LYS A 153 -2.24 -15.40 -13.95
N PHE A 154 -2.90 -15.38 -12.78
CA PHE A 154 -4.34 -15.54 -12.59
C PHE A 154 -5.13 -14.24 -12.34
N ALA A 155 -4.53 -13.06 -12.35
CA ALA A 155 -5.27 -11.81 -12.20
C ALA A 155 -5.34 -11.07 -13.55
N GLY A 156 -6.56 -10.96 -14.09
CA GLY A 156 -6.83 -10.33 -15.37
C GLY A 156 -6.29 -8.90 -15.49
N ALA A 157 -5.95 -8.56 -16.74
CA ALA A 157 -5.59 -7.25 -17.30
C ALA A 157 -4.71 -6.32 -16.45
N GLU A 158 -3.47 -6.11 -16.92
CA GLU A 158 -2.58 -5.05 -16.47
C GLU A 158 -3.32 -3.71 -16.24
N PRO A 159 -2.97 -2.96 -15.17
CA PRO A 159 -3.49 -1.63 -14.92
C PRO A 159 -3.31 -0.73 -16.14
N ARG A 160 -4.40 -0.12 -16.62
CA ARG A 160 -4.42 0.69 -17.84
C ARG A 160 -3.48 1.91 -17.78
N CYS A 161 -3.03 2.34 -16.59
CA CYS A 161 -2.00 3.37 -16.42
C CYS A 161 -0.62 2.96 -17.01
N LEU A 162 -0.40 1.67 -17.28
CA LEU A 162 0.79 1.18 -17.97
C LEU A 162 0.67 1.13 -19.49
N ARG A 163 -0.53 1.22 -20.07
CA ARG A 163 -0.72 1.22 -21.53
C ARG A 163 -0.31 2.58 -22.11
N GLY A 164 0.99 2.81 -22.21
CA GLY A 164 1.59 4.04 -22.70
C GLY A 164 3.06 4.20 -22.35
N ARG A 165 3.59 3.40 -21.42
CA ARG A 165 5.04 3.25 -21.23
C ARG A 165 5.49 2.01 -21.99
N SER A 166 5.64 2.17 -23.30
CA SER A 166 6.50 1.27 -24.07
C SER A 166 7.89 1.38 -23.44
N PHE A 167 8.35 0.34 -22.76
CA PHE A 167 9.78 0.18 -22.50
C PHE A 167 10.41 -0.09 -23.86
N GLY A 168 10.91 0.97 -24.49
CA GLY A 168 11.88 0.86 -25.58
C GLY A 168 13.25 0.51 -25.02
#